data_AF-A0A8J6TLA4-F1
#
_entry.id   AF-A0A8J6TLA4-F1
#
_cell.length_a   1.000
_cell.length_b   1.000
_cell.length_c   1.000
_cell.angle_alpha   90.00
_cell.angle_beta   90.00
_cell.angle_gamma   90.00
#
_symmetry.space_group_name_H-M   'P 1'
#
loop_
_entity.id
_entity.type
_entity.pdbx_description
1 polymer ?
#
loop_
_entity_poly.entity_id
_entity_poly.type
_entity_poly.pdbx_seq_one_letter_code
_entity_poly.pdbx_strand_id
1 'polypeptide(L)'
;MKAFKIFRILILPALLIISACAHHQRVPAEIPNTLYSADGGGDEILNQFAPIFMVHGYSAAYNRIGRPAAKYDSQGNEQIYIDSENPVFYYLKQNFTTDKGFYTNLIYRVHFSKIPFSLIPFNLTAGGNVGLMVVITLDSRGKPVLVTTVHTCGCYLAILPTSFLPGDALPLNWQDKPVRAYGEKLPWLLDYSSRDNPGLVVHLRPGVHRIMDLEIMAAAELQDLRRFSVIKTPLQPVRELEQIPLGKGSTSFYYQKGSLKGHVKGSVKFLESILLSLPSLDLFVGADKVYGDRKETGNPFYTSLKPWNRNDSDMGNFARFLEFWGWRL
;
A
#
# COMPACT_ATOMS: atom_id res chain seq x y z
N MET A 1 45.36 -19.50 1.96
CA MET A 1 45.00 -18.60 0.83
C MET A 1 43.59 -18.80 0.24
N LYS A 2 42.89 -19.94 0.41
CA LYS A 2 41.50 -20.12 -0.11
C LYS A 2 40.40 -19.48 0.77
N ALA A 3 40.57 -19.45 2.09
CA ALA A 3 39.59 -18.86 3.02
C ALA A 3 39.40 -17.33 2.83
N PHE A 4 40.46 -16.61 2.46
CA PHE A 4 40.43 -15.15 2.30
C PHE A 4 39.66 -14.69 1.04
N LYS A 5 39.58 -15.54 0.01
CA LYS A 5 38.77 -15.27 -1.21
C LYS A 5 37.28 -15.49 -0.95
N ILE A 6 36.91 -16.50 -0.16
CA ILE A 6 35.51 -16.76 0.23
C ILE A 6 34.97 -15.61 1.10
N PHE A 7 35.80 -15.08 2.00
CA PHE A 7 35.40 -13.96 2.86
C PHE A 7 35.11 -12.66 2.08
N ARG A 8 35.90 -12.34 1.04
CA ARG A 8 35.65 -11.16 0.18
C ARG A 8 34.40 -11.29 -0.69
N ILE A 9 34.04 -12.50 -1.11
CA ILE A 9 32.84 -12.75 -1.92
C ILE A 9 31.55 -12.62 -1.08
N LEU A 10 31.61 -12.87 0.23
CA LEU A 10 30.46 -12.71 1.13
C LEU A 10 30.24 -11.27 1.63
N ILE A 11 31.28 -10.42 1.63
CA ILE A 11 31.17 -9.01 2.08
C ILE A 11 30.37 -8.15 1.09
N LEU A 12 30.53 -8.35 -0.22
CA LEU A 12 29.82 -7.58 -1.24
C LEU A 12 28.28 -7.73 -1.18
N PRO A 13 27.71 -8.95 -1.13
CA PRO A 13 26.27 -9.12 -0.99
C PRO A 13 25.76 -8.62 0.37
N ALA A 14 26.54 -8.75 1.46
CA ALA A 14 26.17 -8.19 2.75
C ALA A 14 26.04 -6.65 2.70
N LEU A 15 26.97 -5.95 2.05
CA LEU A 15 26.92 -4.49 1.87
C LEU A 15 25.76 -4.04 0.94
N LEU A 16 25.43 -4.83 -0.08
CA LEU A 16 24.28 -4.58 -0.95
C LEU A 16 22.94 -4.77 -0.21
N ILE A 17 22.84 -5.77 0.68
CA ILE A 17 21.64 -6.00 1.49
C ILE A 17 21.43 -4.86 2.50
N ILE A 18 22.50 -4.35 3.13
CA ILE A 18 22.41 -3.26 4.11
C ILE A 18 22.00 -1.93 3.44
N SER A 19 22.41 -1.69 2.19
CA SER A 19 22.06 -0.46 1.45
C SER A 19 20.66 -0.47 0.82
N ALA A 20 20.06 -1.65 0.64
CA ALA A 20 18.74 -1.81 -0.01
C ALA A 20 17.56 -1.18 0.78
N CYS A 21 17.73 -0.97 2.09
CA CYS A 21 16.65 -0.48 2.96
C CYS A 21 16.79 1.00 3.37
N ALA A 22 17.94 1.65 3.15
CA ALA A 22 18.27 2.92 3.80
C ALA A 22 18.37 4.13 2.84
N HIS A 23 18.11 3.97 1.54
CA HIS A 23 18.30 5.08 0.61
C HIS A 23 17.12 6.06 0.62
N HIS A 24 17.37 7.23 1.20
CA HIS A 24 16.50 8.38 1.13
C HIS A 24 16.87 9.21 -0.11
N GLN A 25 16.22 8.95 -1.25
CA GLN A 25 16.35 9.85 -2.40
C GLN A 25 15.78 11.22 -2.01
N ARG A 26 16.44 12.31 -2.42
CA ARG A 26 15.89 13.66 -2.28
C ARG A 26 14.63 13.74 -3.15
N VAL A 27 13.52 14.12 -2.52
CA VAL A 27 12.25 14.34 -3.22
C VAL A 27 12.45 15.57 -4.11
N PRO A 28 12.13 15.49 -5.42
CA PRO A 28 12.23 16.65 -6.29
C PRO A 28 11.29 17.74 -5.78
N ALA A 29 11.76 18.99 -5.76
CA ALA A 29 10.89 20.12 -5.48
C ALA A 29 9.98 20.34 -6.70
N GLU A 30 8.68 20.13 -6.50
CA GLU A 30 7.66 20.34 -7.53
C GLU A 30 6.68 21.41 -7.04
N ILE A 31 6.51 22.46 -7.83
CA ILE A 31 5.51 23.51 -7.57
C ILE A 31 4.76 23.75 -8.89
N PRO A 32 3.44 23.47 -8.94
CA PRO A 32 2.63 22.87 -7.88
C PRO A 32 2.93 21.35 -7.68
N ASN A 33 2.70 20.84 -6.46
CA ASN A 33 2.71 19.39 -6.20
C ASN A 33 1.44 18.74 -6.78
N THR A 34 1.52 17.48 -7.21
CA THR A 34 0.35 16.78 -7.75
C THR A 34 -0.41 16.03 -6.65
N LEU A 35 -1.70 16.31 -6.53
CA LEU A 35 -2.62 15.63 -5.63
C LEU A 35 -3.62 14.81 -6.44
N TYR A 36 -3.80 13.53 -6.09
CA TYR A 36 -4.96 12.77 -6.54
C TYR A 36 -6.03 12.80 -5.45
N SER A 37 -7.25 13.18 -5.81
CA SER A 37 -8.38 13.29 -4.90
C SER A 37 -9.57 12.55 -5.50
N ALA A 38 -10.36 11.86 -4.67
CA ALA A 38 -11.56 11.19 -5.12
C ALA A 38 -12.55 12.16 -5.79
N ASP A 39 -13.14 11.71 -6.89
CA ASP A 39 -14.13 12.45 -7.67
C ASP A 39 -15.55 12.08 -7.26
N GLY A 40 -15.91 12.43 -6.01
CA GLY A 40 -17.26 12.70 -5.49
C GLY A 40 -18.42 11.72 -5.76
N GLY A 41 -18.22 10.56 -6.39
CA GLY A 41 -19.29 9.66 -6.82
C GLY A 41 -19.56 8.53 -5.83
N GLY A 42 -20.84 8.18 -5.63
CA GLY A 42 -21.25 7.01 -4.87
C GLY A 42 -21.53 7.28 -3.39
N ASP A 43 -21.03 6.40 -2.52
CA ASP A 43 -21.27 6.44 -1.07
C ASP A 43 -20.60 7.67 -0.42
N GLU A 44 -21.38 8.48 0.30
CA GLU A 44 -20.92 9.70 0.94
C GLU A 44 -19.77 9.45 1.93
N ILE A 45 -19.83 8.35 2.71
CA ILE A 45 -18.79 8.05 3.70
C ILE A 45 -17.45 7.70 3.03
N LEU A 46 -17.51 7.04 1.85
CA LEU A 46 -16.32 6.70 1.09
C LEU A 46 -15.66 7.93 0.49
N ASN A 47 -16.45 8.91 0.06
CA ASN A 47 -15.92 10.16 -0.47
C ASN A 47 -15.36 11.05 0.65
N GLN A 48 -16.06 11.13 1.77
CA GLN A 48 -15.65 11.94 2.93
C GLN A 48 -14.27 11.52 3.45
N PHE A 49 -14.01 10.23 3.58
CA PHE A 49 -12.76 9.70 4.11
C PHE A 49 -11.75 9.29 3.03
N ALA A 50 -12.03 9.53 1.75
CA ALA A 50 -11.09 9.15 0.69
C ALA A 50 -9.72 9.81 0.92
N PRO A 51 -8.61 9.04 0.94
CA PRO A 51 -7.28 9.61 1.07
C PRO A 51 -6.92 10.45 -0.16
N ILE A 52 -6.13 11.48 0.06
CA ILE A 52 -5.57 12.34 -0.97
C ILE A 52 -4.11 11.93 -1.14
N PHE A 53 -3.74 11.43 -2.31
CA PHE A 53 -2.37 10.99 -2.56
C PHE A 53 -1.56 12.14 -3.14
N MET A 54 -0.54 12.58 -2.40
CA MET A 54 0.47 13.49 -2.91
C MET A 54 1.59 12.66 -3.55
N VAL A 55 1.71 12.77 -4.87
CA VAL A 55 2.80 12.14 -5.61
C VAL A 55 3.88 13.16 -5.93
N HIS A 56 5.12 12.70 -5.95
CA HIS A 56 6.26 13.46 -6.41
C HIS A 56 6.88 12.78 -7.64
N GLY A 57 7.59 13.53 -8.47
CA GLY A 57 8.20 12.99 -9.69
C GLY A 57 7.15 12.66 -10.75
N TYR A 58 6.07 13.45 -10.84
CA TYR A 58 4.90 13.16 -11.69
C TYR A 58 5.25 12.99 -13.19
N SER A 59 6.33 13.63 -13.64
CA SER A 59 6.84 13.50 -15.01
C SER A 59 7.14 12.04 -15.40
N ALA A 60 7.52 11.20 -14.44
CA ALA A 60 7.73 9.78 -14.67
C ALA A 60 6.42 9.00 -14.53
N ALA A 61 5.99 8.33 -15.61
CA ALA A 61 4.75 7.55 -15.66
C ALA A 61 4.63 6.47 -14.56
N TYR A 62 5.75 5.94 -14.06
CA TYR A 62 5.73 4.95 -12.97
C TYR A 62 5.41 5.55 -11.59
N ASN A 63 5.47 6.87 -11.41
CA ASN A 63 5.05 7.57 -10.18
C ASN A 63 3.58 8.00 -10.21
N ARG A 64 2.91 7.84 -11.35
CA ARG A 64 1.50 8.19 -11.51
C ARG A 64 0.62 7.05 -11.00
N ILE A 65 -0.44 7.40 -10.29
CA ILE A 65 -1.52 6.45 -9.99
C ILE A 65 -2.23 6.15 -11.31
N GLY A 66 -2.50 4.87 -11.57
CA GLY A 66 -3.13 4.46 -12.81
C GLY A 66 -4.19 3.38 -12.62
N ARG A 67 -4.88 3.06 -13.72
CA ARG A 67 -5.92 2.03 -13.80
C ARG A 67 -5.32 0.71 -14.29
N PRO A 68 -5.50 -0.39 -13.56
CA PRO A 68 -5.36 -1.74 -14.09
C PRO A 68 -6.12 -1.94 -15.42
N ALA A 69 -5.41 -2.38 -16.44
CA ALA A 69 -5.90 -2.60 -17.79
C ALA A 69 -5.32 -3.91 -18.37
N ALA A 70 -5.96 -4.43 -19.42
CA ALA A 70 -5.58 -5.66 -20.07
C ALA A 70 -5.45 -5.48 -21.58
N LYS A 71 -4.52 -6.22 -22.20
CA LYS A 71 -4.38 -6.34 -23.65
C LYS A 71 -3.83 -7.70 -24.04
N TYR A 72 -3.94 -8.05 -25.32
CA TYR A 72 -3.17 -9.16 -25.88
C TYR A 72 -1.80 -8.65 -26.33
N ASP A 73 -0.75 -9.41 -26.04
CA ASP A 73 0.58 -9.15 -26.58
C ASP A 73 0.70 -9.62 -28.05
N SER A 74 1.89 -9.46 -28.66
CA SER A 74 2.13 -9.86 -30.05
C SER A 74 2.02 -11.37 -30.29
N GLN A 75 2.05 -12.18 -29.24
CA GLN A 75 1.89 -13.63 -29.29
C GLN A 75 0.45 -14.07 -28.96
N GLY A 76 -0.46 -13.12 -28.72
CA GLY A 76 -1.84 -13.39 -28.35
C GLY A 76 -2.02 -13.79 -26.88
N ASN A 77 -0.98 -13.65 -26.04
CA ASN A 77 -1.10 -13.89 -24.61
C ASN A 77 -1.72 -12.69 -23.91
N GLU A 78 -2.55 -12.96 -22.91
CA GLU A 78 -3.09 -11.92 -22.04
C GLU A 78 -1.96 -11.25 -21.24
N GLN A 79 -1.97 -9.92 -21.22
CA GLN A 79 -1.10 -9.08 -20.42
C GLN A 79 -1.89 -8.07 -19.61
N ILE A 80 -1.67 -8.06 -18.29
CA ILE A 80 -2.13 -7.02 -17.37
C ILE A 80 -1.06 -5.94 -17.23
N TYR A 81 -1.47 -4.67 -17.27
CA TYR A 81 -0.63 -3.51 -17.04
C TYR A 81 -1.40 -2.42 -16.29
N ILE A 82 -0.71 -1.38 -15.82
CA ILE A 82 -1.34 -0.18 -15.24
C ILE A 82 -1.25 0.96 -16.26
N ASP A 83 -2.41 1.48 -16.66
CA ASP A 83 -2.56 2.69 -17.46
C ASP A 83 -2.40 3.94 -16.57
N SER A 84 -1.25 4.60 -16.68
CA SER A 84 -0.91 5.78 -15.89
C SER A 84 -1.64 7.07 -16.26
N GLU A 85 -2.37 7.07 -17.38
CA GLU A 85 -3.06 8.27 -17.87
C GLU A 85 -4.51 8.35 -17.37
N ASN A 86 -5.06 7.22 -16.92
CA ASN A 86 -6.43 7.11 -16.44
C ASN A 86 -6.43 6.63 -14.98
N PRO A 87 -6.22 7.49 -13.97
CA PRO A 87 -6.17 7.07 -12.58
C PRO A 87 -7.53 6.53 -12.09
N VAL A 88 -7.49 5.57 -11.18
CA VAL A 88 -8.68 5.06 -10.44
C VAL A 88 -8.28 4.76 -9.01
N PHE A 89 -9.16 5.09 -8.07
CA PHE A 89 -9.11 4.59 -6.71
C PHE A 89 -10.07 3.42 -6.58
N TYR A 90 -9.58 2.27 -6.11
CA TYR A 90 -10.43 1.13 -5.80
C TYR A 90 -10.82 1.14 -4.34
N TYR A 91 -12.06 0.76 -4.01
CA TYR A 91 -12.51 0.71 -2.62
C TYR A 91 -13.14 -0.63 -2.23
N LEU A 92 -13.06 -0.93 -0.94
CA LEU A 92 -13.79 -1.99 -0.26
C LEU A 92 -14.24 -1.48 1.12
N LYS A 93 -15.46 -1.85 1.53
CA LYS A 93 -15.93 -1.66 2.90
C LYS A 93 -15.97 -3.01 3.60
N GLN A 94 -15.41 -3.09 4.80
CA GLN A 94 -15.40 -4.31 5.58
C GLN A 94 -15.70 -4.00 7.05
N ASN A 95 -16.63 -4.74 7.63
CA ASN A 95 -16.94 -4.61 9.05
C ASN A 95 -16.19 -5.66 9.85
N PHE A 96 -15.83 -5.32 11.08
CA PHE A 96 -15.30 -6.27 12.05
C PHE A 96 -15.72 -5.88 13.47
N THR A 97 -15.53 -6.80 14.41
CA THR A 97 -15.88 -6.62 15.81
C THR A 97 -14.72 -7.08 16.68
N THR A 98 -14.54 -6.39 17.80
CA THR A 98 -13.60 -6.71 18.86
C THR A 98 -14.35 -6.69 20.19
N ASP A 99 -13.62 -6.93 21.29
CA ASP A 99 -14.19 -6.82 22.64
C ASP A 99 -14.57 -5.37 23.00
N LYS A 100 -14.03 -4.34 22.32
CA LYS A 100 -14.38 -2.93 22.59
C LYS A 100 -15.44 -2.35 21.65
N GLY A 101 -15.82 -3.06 20.59
CA GLY A 101 -16.98 -2.68 19.80
C GLY A 101 -16.95 -3.08 18.34
N PHE A 102 -17.79 -2.38 17.58
CA PHE A 102 -17.99 -2.57 16.16
C PHE A 102 -17.25 -1.50 15.35
N TYR A 103 -16.57 -1.92 14.30
CA TYR A 103 -15.73 -1.06 13.47
C TYR A 103 -16.00 -1.29 11.98
N THR A 104 -15.84 -0.22 11.21
CA THR A 104 -15.93 -0.25 9.74
C THR A 104 -14.58 0.15 9.15
N ASN A 105 -13.97 -0.73 8.36
CA ASN A 105 -12.83 -0.40 7.53
C ASN A 105 -13.29 0.15 6.17
N LEU A 106 -12.83 1.35 5.85
CA LEU A 106 -12.86 1.91 4.49
C LEU A 106 -11.48 1.70 3.87
N ILE A 107 -11.39 0.78 2.91
CA ILE A 107 -10.14 0.35 2.30
C ILE A 107 -10.05 0.98 0.93
N TYR A 108 -8.98 1.72 0.67
CA TYR A 108 -8.68 2.35 -0.60
C TYR A 108 -7.41 1.75 -1.17
N ARG A 109 -7.43 1.39 -2.45
CA ARG A 109 -6.33 0.76 -3.17
C ARG A 109 -6.01 1.54 -4.43
N VAL A 110 -4.74 1.83 -4.63
CA VAL A 110 -4.20 2.51 -5.82
C VAL A 110 -3.06 1.70 -6.44
N HIS A 111 -2.79 1.93 -7.72
CA HIS A 111 -1.83 1.14 -8.48
C HIS A 111 -0.82 1.98 -9.25
N PHE A 112 0.39 1.44 -9.36
CA PHE A 112 1.51 2.00 -10.11
C PHE A 112 2.04 0.96 -11.11
N SER A 113 2.49 1.43 -12.27
CA SER A 113 2.95 0.54 -13.34
C SER A 113 4.13 -0.33 -12.92
N LYS A 114 5.09 0.23 -12.17
CA LYS A 114 6.25 -0.50 -11.64
C LYS A 114 7.03 0.25 -10.56
N ILE A 115 7.86 -0.50 -9.84
CA ILE A 115 9.07 0.01 -9.17
C ILE A 115 10.26 -0.28 -10.10
N PRO A 116 10.97 0.74 -10.62
CA PRO A 116 12.12 0.52 -11.48
C PRO A 116 13.25 -0.18 -10.72
N PHE A 117 13.90 -1.11 -11.42
CA PHE A 117 15.11 -1.75 -10.95
C PHE A 117 16.25 -0.73 -10.82
N SER A 118 17.00 -0.83 -9.73
CA SER A 118 18.25 -0.10 -9.53
C SER A 118 19.24 -1.01 -8.82
N LEU A 119 20.51 -0.94 -9.23
CA LEU A 119 21.63 -1.60 -8.55
C LEU A 119 22.18 -0.75 -7.40
N ILE A 120 22.10 0.58 -7.53
CA ILE A 120 22.59 1.55 -6.54
C ILE A 120 21.56 2.69 -6.43
N PRO A 121 20.80 2.78 -5.33
CA PRO A 121 20.67 1.74 -4.30
C PRO A 121 20.04 0.46 -4.86
N PHE A 122 20.33 -0.69 -4.25
CA PHE A 122 19.75 -1.95 -4.68
C PHE A 122 18.26 -2.02 -4.34
N ASN A 123 17.39 -2.00 -5.36
CA ASN A 123 15.94 -2.04 -5.19
C ASN A 123 15.43 -3.49 -5.23
N LEU A 124 15.40 -4.15 -4.07
CA LEU A 124 14.89 -5.53 -3.93
C LEU A 124 13.44 -5.69 -4.42
N THR A 125 12.61 -4.66 -4.22
CA THR A 125 11.17 -4.70 -4.51
C THR A 125 10.82 -4.30 -5.95
N ALA A 126 11.80 -4.27 -6.86
CA ALA A 126 11.56 -3.95 -8.27
C ALA A 126 10.62 -4.96 -8.92
N GLY A 127 9.63 -4.48 -9.66
CA GLY A 127 8.56 -5.29 -10.21
C GLY A 127 7.41 -4.45 -10.77
N GLY A 128 6.49 -5.08 -11.48
CA GLY A 128 5.32 -4.44 -12.10
C GLY A 128 4.08 -4.49 -11.22
N ASN A 129 3.05 -3.75 -11.63
CA ASN A 129 1.68 -3.81 -11.09
C ASN A 129 1.61 -3.64 -9.56
N VAL A 130 2.40 -2.71 -9.04
CA VAL A 130 2.52 -2.45 -7.61
C VAL A 130 1.25 -1.80 -7.09
N GLY A 131 0.76 -2.25 -5.95
CA GLY A 131 -0.38 -1.63 -5.28
C GLY A 131 -0.03 -1.07 -3.90
N LEU A 132 -0.76 -0.05 -3.52
CA LEU A 132 -0.76 0.53 -2.17
C LEU A 132 -2.19 0.52 -1.64
N MET A 133 -2.35 0.19 -0.37
CA MET A 133 -3.62 0.28 0.35
C MET A 133 -3.53 1.24 1.53
N VAL A 134 -4.60 1.98 1.72
CA VAL A 134 -4.87 2.81 2.89
C VAL A 134 -6.21 2.35 3.46
N VAL A 135 -6.22 1.97 4.72
CA VAL A 135 -7.40 1.52 5.46
C VAL A 135 -7.69 2.55 6.53
N ILE A 136 -8.90 3.12 6.50
CA ILE A 136 -9.39 4.01 7.53
C ILE A 136 -10.41 3.22 8.35
N THR A 137 -10.07 2.97 9.61
CA THR A 137 -10.95 2.26 10.54
C THR A 137 -11.82 3.27 11.27
N LEU A 138 -13.13 3.14 11.12
CA LEU A 138 -14.13 3.96 11.79
C LEU A 138 -14.70 3.24 13.02
N ASP A 139 -14.93 3.97 14.11
CA ASP A 139 -15.73 3.49 15.25
C ASP A 139 -17.24 3.42 14.91
N SER A 140 -18.05 2.94 15.86
CA SER A 140 -19.51 2.86 15.70
C SER A 140 -20.21 4.21 15.55
N ARG A 141 -19.52 5.33 15.77
CA ARG A 141 -20.02 6.70 15.57
C ARG A 141 -19.52 7.31 14.26
N GLY A 142 -18.83 6.53 13.43
CA GLY A 142 -18.28 6.99 12.15
C GLY A 142 -17.02 7.84 12.30
N LYS A 143 -16.35 7.85 13.46
CA LYS A 143 -15.11 8.60 13.65
C LYS A 143 -13.90 7.74 13.24
N PRO A 144 -12.94 8.29 12.47
CA PRO A 144 -11.73 7.54 12.13
C PRO A 144 -10.87 7.37 13.38
N VAL A 145 -10.57 6.14 13.78
CA VAL A 145 -9.76 5.81 14.96
C VAL A 145 -8.37 5.29 14.61
N LEU A 146 -8.21 4.64 13.45
CA LEU A 146 -6.91 4.20 12.94
C LEU A 146 -6.78 4.49 11.45
N VAL A 147 -5.55 4.74 11.03
CA VAL A 147 -5.13 4.71 9.63
C VAL A 147 -4.06 3.63 9.48
N THR A 148 -4.36 2.59 8.72
CA THR A 148 -3.41 1.53 8.35
C THR A 148 -2.99 1.70 6.90
N THR A 149 -1.71 1.57 6.63
CA THR A 149 -1.17 1.68 5.28
C THR A 149 -0.24 0.52 4.99
N VAL A 150 -0.33 -0.04 3.79
CA VAL A 150 0.42 -1.25 3.43
C VAL A 150 0.51 -1.37 1.91
N HIS A 151 1.61 -1.90 1.38
CA HIS A 151 1.67 -2.27 -0.04
C HIS A 151 0.91 -3.58 -0.28
N THR A 152 0.42 -3.82 -1.50
CA THR A 152 -0.37 -5.03 -1.80
C THR A 152 0.44 -6.34 -1.79
N CYS A 153 1.76 -6.25 -1.60
CA CYS A 153 2.67 -7.35 -1.22
C CYS A 153 2.55 -7.79 0.25
N GLY A 154 1.87 -7.02 1.11
CA GLY A 154 1.89 -7.19 2.57
C GLY A 154 3.09 -6.52 3.27
N CYS A 155 3.91 -5.78 2.51
CA CYS A 155 5.11 -5.10 2.98
C CYS A 155 4.86 -3.59 3.24
N TYR A 156 5.80 -2.91 3.90
CA TYR A 156 5.70 -1.48 4.24
C TYR A 156 4.50 -1.09 5.09
N LEU A 157 4.15 -1.92 6.08
CA LEU A 157 3.02 -1.69 6.98
C LEU A 157 3.29 -0.53 7.96
N ALA A 158 2.37 0.42 8.06
CA ALA A 158 2.30 1.34 9.18
C ALA A 158 0.86 1.48 9.68
N ILE A 159 0.67 1.52 11.00
CA ILE A 159 -0.62 1.76 11.64
C ILE A 159 -0.44 2.98 12.54
N LEU A 160 -1.23 4.03 12.31
CA LEU A 160 -1.20 5.25 13.11
C LEU A 160 -2.56 5.50 13.77
N PRO A 161 -2.58 5.96 15.04
CA PRO A 161 -3.79 6.35 15.72
C PRO A 161 -4.23 7.73 15.26
N THR A 162 -5.53 7.99 15.38
CA THR A 162 -6.06 9.34 15.28
C THR A 162 -6.34 9.93 16.66
N SER A 163 -6.63 11.23 16.72
CA SER A 163 -7.09 11.90 17.94
C SER A 163 -8.42 11.35 18.50
N PHE A 164 -9.11 10.46 17.79
CA PHE A 164 -10.33 9.81 18.27
C PHE A 164 -10.12 8.40 18.85
N LEU A 165 -8.91 7.85 18.76
CA LEU A 165 -8.62 6.56 19.37
C LEU A 165 -8.52 6.69 20.90
N PRO A 166 -9.26 5.86 21.67
CA PRO A 166 -9.10 5.80 23.12
C PRO A 166 -7.68 5.39 23.52
N GLY A 167 -7.10 6.05 24.54
CA GLY A 167 -5.72 5.81 24.95
C GLY A 167 -5.45 4.37 25.44
N ASP A 168 -6.46 3.70 25.98
CA ASP A 168 -6.39 2.30 26.40
C ASP A 168 -6.42 1.30 25.22
N ALA A 169 -6.67 1.77 23.98
CA ALA A 169 -6.57 0.98 22.76
C ALA A 169 -5.19 1.07 22.07
N LEU A 170 -4.33 2.02 22.48
CA LEU A 170 -2.97 2.13 21.98
C LEU A 170 -2.11 0.93 22.39
N PRO A 171 -1.04 0.57 21.65
CA PRO A 171 -0.04 -0.37 22.13
C PRO A 171 0.58 0.05 23.47
N LEU A 172 0.95 -0.91 24.32
CA LEU A 172 1.48 -0.65 25.67
C LEU A 172 2.75 0.22 25.67
N ASN A 173 3.54 0.14 24.60
CA ASN A 173 4.78 0.87 24.42
C ASN A 173 4.65 2.06 23.45
N TRP A 174 3.42 2.50 23.15
CA TRP A 174 3.18 3.67 22.32
C TRP A 174 3.81 4.91 22.95
N GLN A 175 4.43 5.75 22.13
CA GLN A 175 5.13 6.95 22.58
C GLN A 175 4.67 8.15 21.76
N ASP A 176 4.63 9.32 22.38
CA ASP A 176 4.30 10.59 21.72
C ASP A 176 5.51 11.12 20.92
N LYS A 177 6.07 10.26 20.07
CA LYS A 177 7.27 10.53 19.26
C LYS A 177 7.08 9.94 17.85
N PRO A 178 7.59 10.61 16.80
CA PRO A 178 7.44 10.14 15.42
C PRO A 178 7.77 8.66 15.25
N VAL A 179 6.89 7.95 14.54
CA VAL A 179 7.00 6.51 14.29
C VAL A 179 8.01 6.30 13.15
N ARG A 180 9.05 5.51 13.41
CA ARG A 180 10.01 5.12 12.38
C ARG A 180 9.50 3.90 11.64
N ALA A 181 9.12 4.07 10.38
CA ALA A 181 8.64 2.99 9.52
C ALA A 181 9.49 2.93 8.25
N TYR A 182 10.27 1.85 8.07
CA TYR A 182 11.02 1.58 6.82
C TYR A 182 11.92 2.72 6.32
N GLY A 183 12.58 3.43 7.25
CA GLY A 183 13.46 4.56 6.94
C GLY A 183 12.75 5.93 6.91
N GLU A 184 11.43 5.94 7.04
CA GLU A 184 10.59 7.13 7.10
C GLU A 184 10.27 7.52 8.54
N LYS A 185 9.85 8.78 8.73
CA LYS A 185 9.39 9.30 10.02
C LYS A 185 7.95 9.76 9.85
N LEU A 186 7.01 8.93 10.28
CA LEU A 186 5.60 9.24 10.28
C LEU A 186 5.20 9.96 11.57
N PRO A 187 4.09 10.72 11.61
CA PRO A 187 3.61 11.28 12.85
C PRO A 187 3.23 10.18 13.84
N TRP A 188 3.20 10.53 15.12
CA TRP A 188 2.76 9.63 16.19
C TRP A 188 1.24 9.66 16.41
N LEU A 189 0.56 10.65 15.84
CA LEU A 189 -0.88 10.84 15.92
C LEU A 189 -1.37 11.63 14.70
N LEU A 190 -2.50 11.21 14.14
CA LEU A 190 -3.23 11.97 13.12
C LEU A 190 -4.33 12.79 13.79
N ASP A 191 -4.14 14.09 13.92
CA ASP A 191 -5.08 14.97 14.61
C ASP A 191 -6.22 15.40 13.68
N TYR A 192 -7.33 14.69 13.74
CA TYR A 192 -8.58 15.03 13.03
C TYR A 192 -9.43 16.05 13.78
N SER A 193 -9.13 16.34 15.05
CA SER A 193 -9.98 17.18 15.90
C SER A 193 -9.69 18.68 15.78
N SER A 194 -8.50 19.05 15.31
CA SER A 194 -8.07 20.46 15.22
C SER A 194 -8.32 21.12 13.87
N ARG A 195 -8.94 20.41 12.92
CA ARG A 195 -9.08 20.86 11.52
C ARG A 195 -10.53 20.78 11.06
N ASP A 196 -10.98 21.83 10.37
CA ASP A 196 -12.29 21.84 9.73
C ASP A 196 -12.29 21.01 8.44
N ASN A 197 -13.23 20.07 8.34
CA ASN A 197 -13.36 19.13 7.22
C ASN A 197 -12.01 18.52 6.78
N PRO A 198 -11.35 17.76 7.68
CA PRO A 198 -9.99 17.28 7.47
C PRO A 198 -9.89 16.25 6.34
N GLY A 199 -8.89 16.41 5.48
CA GLY A 199 -8.45 15.40 4.51
C GLY A 199 -7.17 14.72 4.96
N LEU A 200 -7.11 13.38 4.82
CA LEU A 200 -5.88 12.62 5.01
C LEU A 200 -5.03 12.71 3.75
N VAL A 201 -3.87 13.33 3.86
CA VAL A 201 -2.88 13.43 2.78
C VAL A 201 -1.81 12.34 2.97
N VAL A 202 -1.60 11.56 1.93
CA VAL A 202 -0.66 10.44 1.88
C VAL A 202 0.49 10.83 0.97
N HIS A 203 1.67 11.07 1.54
CA HIS A 203 2.85 11.46 0.78
C HIS A 203 3.59 10.24 0.27
N LEU A 204 3.80 10.17 -1.03
CA LEU A 204 4.39 9.02 -1.69
C LEU A 204 5.82 9.30 -2.16
N ARG A 205 6.75 8.45 -1.72
CA ARG A 205 8.14 8.49 -2.17
C ARG A 205 8.22 8.09 -3.66
N PRO A 206 8.82 8.93 -4.52
CA PRO A 206 8.95 8.60 -5.94
C PRO A 206 9.79 7.34 -6.15
N GLY A 207 9.44 6.57 -7.17
CA GLY A 207 10.13 5.36 -7.61
C GLY A 207 9.83 4.11 -6.79
N VAL A 208 9.56 4.24 -5.49
CA VAL A 208 9.28 3.08 -4.62
C VAL A 208 7.87 3.09 -4.02
N HIS A 209 7.13 4.18 -4.19
CA HIS A 209 5.71 4.34 -3.79
C HIS A 209 5.44 4.04 -2.32
N ARG A 210 6.47 4.13 -1.48
CA ARG A 210 6.36 4.01 -0.02
C ARG A 210 5.77 5.28 0.54
N ILE A 211 5.05 5.16 1.64
CA ILE A 211 4.54 6.33 2.36
C ILE A 211 5.68 6.95 3.14
N MET A 212 6.00 8.19 2.80
CA MET A 212 7.03 8.97 3.48
C MET A 212 6.47 9.83 4.60
N ASP A 213 5.19 10.21 4.50
CA ASP A 213 4.48 10.98 5.52
C ASP A 213 2.97 10.81 5.40
N LEU A 214 2.27 11.07 6.50
CA LEU A 214 0.81 11.16 6.57
C LEU A 214 0.44 12.46 7.27
N GLU A 215 -0.39 13.28 6.66
CA GLU A 215 -0.76 14.59 7.20
C GLU A 215 -2.28 14.76 7.21
N ILE A 216 -2.81 15.45 8.23
CA ILE A 216 -4.19 15.92 8.23
C ILE A 216 -4.20 17.40 7.84
N MET A 217 -4.81 17.68 6.69
CA MET A 217 -4.91 19.05 6.14
C MET A 217 -6.37 19.51 6.12
N ALA A 218 -6.59 20.80 6.34
CA ALA A 218 -7.92 21.39 6.18
C ALA A 218 -8.32 21.47 4.69
N ALA A 219 -9.61 21.33 4.39
CA ALA A 219 -10.12 21.38 3.01
C ALA A 219 -9.71 22.66 2.26
N ALA A 220 -9.66 23.82 2.94
CA ALA A 220 -9.25 25.08 2.34
C ALA A 220 -7.78 25.08 1.87
N GLU A 221 -6.88 24.40 2.59
CA GLU A 221 -5.47 24.32 2.22
C GLU A 221 -5.26 23.45 0.98
N LEU A 222 -6.05 22.38 0.85
CA LEU A 222 -6.02 21.44 -0.27
C LEU A 222 -6.54 22.07 -1.58
N GLN A 223 -7.24 23.20 -1.49
CA GLN A 223 -7.76 23.95 -2.63
C GLN A 223 -6.81 25.05 -3.12
N ASP A 224 -5.64 25.26 -2.48
CA ASP A 224 -4.67 26.25 -2.95
C ASP A 224 -3.97 25.80 -4.24
N LEU A 225 -4.50 26.26 -5.37
CA LEU A 225 -4.00 25.95 -6.72
C LEU A 225 -2.57 26.44 -6.98
N ARG A 226 -2.03 27.35 -6.16
CA ARG A 226 -0.63 27.76 -6.26
C ARG A 226 0.31 26.69 -5.71
N ARG A 227 -0.19 25.89 -4.76
CA ARG A 227 0.55 24.80 -4.11
C ARG A 227 0.30 23.46 -4.79
N PHE A 228 -0.91 23.27 -5.32
CA PHE A 228 -1.38 21.95 -5.75
C PHE A 228 -2.05 21.95 -7.12
N SER A 229 -1.71 20.93 -7.92
CA SER A 229 -2.45 20.52 -9.10
C SER A 229 -3.27 19.30 -8.72
N VAL A 230 -4.60 19.41 -8.74
CA VAL A 230 -5.50 18.36 -8.28
C VAL A 230 -6.02 17.56 -9.47
N ILE A 231 -5.76 16.26 -9.46
CA ILE A 231 -6.31 15.29 -10.40
C ILE A 231 -7.49 14.58 -9.72
N LYS A 232 -8.69 14.86 -10.23
CA LYS A 232 -9.92 14.19 -9.80
C LYS A 232 -9.93 12.76 -10.32
N THR A 233 -10.11 11.82 -9.40
CA THR A 233 -9.92 10.40 -9.64
C THR A 233 -11.18 9.63 -9.28
N PRO A 234 -11.78 8.88 -10.22
CA PRO A 234 -13.00 8.12 -9.94
C PRO A 234 -12.75 7.03 -8.88
N LEU A 235 -13.74 6.83 -8.02
CA LEU A 235 -13.82 5.70 -7.09
C LEU A 235 -14.57 4.54 -7.73
N GLN A 236 -13.97 3.35 -7.72
CA GLN A 236 -14.57 2.11 -8.23
C GLN A 236 -14.51 1.01 -7.18
N PRO A 237 -15.52 0.12 -7.09
CA PRO A 237 -15.45 -0.99 -6.15
C PRO A 237 -14.36 -1.97 -6.57
N VAL A 238 -13.67 -2.59 -5.59
CA VAL A 238 -12.54 -3.49 -5.84
C VAL A 238 -12.89 -4.67 -6.76
N ARG A 239 -14.17 -5.08 -6.81
CA ARG A 239 -14.67 -6.13 -7.71
C ARG A 239 -14.44 -5.83 -9.20
N GLU A 240 -14.30 -4.56 -9.59
CA GLU A 240 -13.99 -4.20 -10.98
C GLU A 240 -12.60 -4.71 -11.41
N LEU A 241 -11.71 -4.97 -10.45
CA LEU A 241 -10.42 -5.62 -10.73
C LEU A 241 -10.58 -7.06 -11.23
N GLU A 242 -11.75 -7.68 -11.07
CA GLU A 242 -12.03 -9.03 -11.59
C GLU A 242 -12.68 -9.02 -12.97
N GLN A 243 -13.05 -7.83 -13.48
CA GLN A 243 -13.80 -7.63 -14.71
C GLN A 243 -13.11 -6.60 -15.63
N ILE A 244 -11.79 -6.68 -15.75
CA ILE A 244 -11.01 -5.80 -16.62
C ILE A 244 -11.34 -6.11 -18.09
N PRO A 245 -11.78 -5.13 -18.91
CA PRO A 245 -12.09 -5.36 -20.31
C PRO A 245 -10.89 -5.91 -21.11
N LEU A 246 -11.14 -6.94 -21.94
CA LEU A 246 -10.15 -7.55 -22.83
C LEU A 246 -10.83 -8.06 -24.11
N GLY A 247 -10.65 -7.34 -25.22
CA GLY A 247 -11.30 -7.68 -26.50
C GLY A 247 -12.82 -7.60 -26.40
N LYS A 248 -13.52 -8.72 -26.62
CA LYS A 248 -15.00 -8.81 -26.49
C LYS A 248 -15.47 -9.29 -25.11
N GLY A 249 -14.54 -9.60 -24.20
CA GLY A 249 -14.84 -10.12 -22.87
C GLY A 249 -14.13 -9.34 -21.77
N SER A 250 -13.96 -9.99 -20.63
CA SER A 250 -13.23 -9.46 -19.48
C SER A 250 -12.20 -10.49 -19.00
N THR A 251 -11.25 -10.01 -18.22
CA THR A 251 -10.30 -10.83 -17.47
C THR A 251 -10.15 -10.30 -16.05
N SER A 252 -9.59 -11.12 -15.17
CA SER A 252 -9.24 -10.71 -13.82
C SER A 252 -7.81 -10.16 -13.76
N PHE A 253 -7.62 -9.14 -12.94
CA PHE A 253 -6.32 -8.64 -12.50
C PHE A 253 -5.48 -9.71 -11.76
N TYR A 254 -6.15 -10.72 -11.20
CA TYR A 254 -5.55 -11.78 -10.40
C TYR A 254 -5.50 -13.11 -11.15
N TYR A 255 -4.51 -13.94 -10.83
CA TYR A 255 -4.54 -15.35 -11.21
C TYR A 255 -5.70 -16.05 -10.49
N GLN A 256 -6.53 -16.75 -11.26
CA GLN A 256 -7.73 -17.43 -10.76
C GLN A 256 -7.51 -18.91 -10.39
N LYS A 257 -6.36 -19.48 -10.79
CA LYS A 257 -6.03 -20.90 -10.61
C LYS A 257 -4.53 -21.13 -10.43
N GLY A 258 -4.18 -22.32 -9.95
CA GLY A 258 -2.80 -22.75 -9.76
C GLY A 258 -2.13 -22.17 -8.53
N SER A 259 -0.80 -22.34 -8.44
CA SER A 259 0.01 -21.88 -7.29
C SER A 259 0.03 -20.36 -7.12
N LEU A 260 -0.26 -19.61 -8.18
CA LEU A 260 -0.35 -18.15 -8.15
C LEU A 260 -1.76 -17.63 -7.83
N LYS A 261 -2.76 -18.48 -7.55
CA LYS A 261 -4.13 -18.04 -7.25
C LYS A 261 -4.14 -16.88 -6.22
N GLY A 262 -4.86 -15.81 -6.53
CA GLY A 262 -4.95 -14.61 -5.69
C GLY A 262 -3.78 -13.63 -5.83
N HIS A 263 -2.71 -13.96 -6.55
CA HIS A 263 -1.66 -12.98 -6.87
C HIS A 263 -2.06 -12.13 -8.07
N VAL A 264 -1.61 -10.89 -8.07
CA VAL A 264 -1.72 -9.97 -9.21
C VAL A 264 -0.90 -10.50 -10.39
N LYS A 265 -1.49 -10.52 -11.58
CA LYS A 265 -0.79 -10.94 -12.79
C LYS A 265 0.39 -10.02 -13.07
N GLY A 266 1.57 -10.58 -13.31
CA GLY A 266 2.78 -9.82 -13.61
C GLY A 266 3.43 -9.08 -12.42
N SER A 267 3.02 -9.35 -11.17
CA SER A 267 3.60 -8.71 -9.98
C SER A 267 4.75 -9.49 -9.32
N VAL A 268 5.13 -10.66 -9.86
CA VAL A 268 6.18 -11.49 -9.26
C VAL A 268 7.53 -10.75 -9.28
N LYS A 269 8.14 -10.59 -8.10
CA LYS A 269 9.40 -9.87 -7.90
C LYS A 269 10.56 -10.85 -7.80
N PHE A 270 11.17 -11.16 -8.94
CA PHE A 270 12.19 -12.21 -9.04
C PHE A 270 13.31 -12.12 -7.99
N LEU A 271 13.85 -10.92 -7.75
CA LEU A 271 14.94 -10.71 -6.78
C LEU A 271 14.49 -10.95 -5.35
N GLU A 272 13.30 -10.45 -4.99
CA GLU A 272 12.70 -10.64 -3.68
C GLU A 272 12.37 -12.11 -3.43
N SER A 273 11.81 -12.79 -4.44
CA SER A 273 11.52 -14.22 -4.39
C SER A 273 12.80 -15.04 -4.16
N ILE A 274 13.91 -14.75 -4.84
CA ILE A 274 15.17 -15.46 -4.60
C ILE A 274 15.71 -15.27 -3.19
N LEU A 275 15.69 -14.03 -2.69
CA LEU A 275 16.37 -13.67 -1.44
C LEU A 275 15.52 -13.95 -0.20
N LEU A 276 14.20 -13.89 -0.32
CA LEU A 276 13.28 -13.99 0.82
C LEU A 276 12.41 -15.25 0.82
N SER A 277 12.36 -16.05 -0.26
CA SER A 277 11.48 -17.22 -0.28
C SER A 277 11.84 -18.27 0.75
N LEU A 278 13.13 -18.57 0.91
CA LEU A 278 13.60 -19.54 1.89
C LEU A 278 13.30 -19.10 3.34
N PRO A 279 13.66 -17.88 3.80
CA PRO A 279 13.36 -17.49 5.18
C PRO A 279 11.86 -17.29 5.43
N SER A 280 11.07 -16.95 4.41
CA SER A 280 9.62 -16.75 4.55
C SER A 280 8.77 -17.99 4.27
N LEU A 281 9.38 -19.07 3.75
CA LEU A 281 8.67 -20.25 3.23
C LEU A 281 7.51 -19.86 2.30
N ASP A 282 7.77 -18.92 1.37
CA ASP A 282 6.86 -18.48 0.31
C ASP A 282 7.64 -18.18 -0.98
N LEU A 283 7.42 -18.99 -2.02
CA LEU A 283 8.06 -18.80 -3.33
C LEU A 283 7.66 -17.49 -4.03
N PHE A 284 6.54 -16.90 -3.63
CA PHE A 284 5.98 -15.67 -4.22
C PHE A 284 5.98 -14.51 -3.23
N VAL A 285 6.83 -14.56 -2.20
CA VAL A 285 7.03 -13.45 -1.27
C VAL A 285 7.31 -12.15 -2.04
N GLY A 286 6.65 -11.07 -1.60
CA GLY A 286 6.77 -9.75 -2.21
C GLY A 286 5.87 -9.51 -3.43
N ALA A 287 5.28 -10.55 -4.01
CA ALA A 287 4.31 -10.39 -5.10
C ALA A 287 3.01 -9.76 -4.57
N ASP A 288 2.45 -8.82 -5.31
CA ASP A 288 1.19 -8.17 -4.96
C ASP A 288 0.00 -9.14 -5.02
N LYS A 289 -0.96 -8.99 -4.11
CA LYS A 289 -2.05 -9.94 -3.85
C LYS A 289 -3.43 -9.26 -3.88
N VAL A 290 -4.47 -10.08 -4.04
CA VAL A 290 -5.84 -9.69 -3.73
C VAL A 290 -6.00 -9.53 -2.21
N TYR A 291 -6.81 -8.56 -1.80
CA TYR A 291 -7.19 -8.38 -0.40
C TYR A 291 -8.60 -8.96 -0.22
N GLY A 292 -8.74 -10.00 0.61
CA GLY A 292 -10.00 -10.71 0.82
C GLY A 292 -9.84 -11.96 1.69
N ASP A 293 -10.91 -12.73 1.88
CA ASP A 293 -10.86 -13.97 2.66
C ASP A 293 -9.97 -14.99 1.95
N ARG A 294 -8.94 -15.49 2.66
CA ARG A 294 -8.03 -16.54 2.18
C ARG A 294 -8.74 -17.78 1.64
N LYS A 295 -9.94 -18.11 2.14
CA LYS A 295 -10.74 -19.24 1.66
C LYS A 295 -11.21 -19.03 0.23
N GLU A 296 -11.51 -17.79 -0.14
CA GLU A 296 -11.95 -17.40 -1.47
C GLU A 296 -10.74 -17.18 -2.38
N THR A 297 -9.77 -16.39 -1.90
CA THR A 297 -8.62 -15.93 -2.68
C THR A 297 -7.54 -17.01 -2.84
N GLY A 298 -7.49 -17.98 -1.94
CA GLY A 298 -6.46 -19.02 -1.88
C GLY A 298 -5.13 -18.56 -1.29
N ASN A 299 -5.02 -17.30 -0.83
CA ASN A 299 -3.77 -16.74 -0.31
C ASN A 299 -4.04 -15.71 0.81
N PRO A 300 -3.45 -15.87 2.01
CA PRO A 300 -3.58 -14.87 3.08
C PRO A 300 -2.87 -13.56 2.73
N PHE A 301 -3.46 -12.43 3.13
CA PHE A 301 -2.84 -11.12 3.03
C PHE A 301 -2.00 -10.85 4.29
N TYR A 302 -0.89 -11.59 4.43
CA TYR A 302 -0.05 -11.53 5.62
C TYR A 302 0.92 -10.34 5.59
N THR A 303 1.26 -9.81 6.75
CA THR A 303 2.18 -8.67 6.92
C THR A 303 3.49 -9.02 7.65
N SER A 304 3.63 -10.28 8.10
CA SER A 304 4.87 -10.78 8.71
C SER A 304 5.59 -11.76 7.79
N LEU A 305 6.91 -11.58 7.62
CA LEU A 305 7.74 -12.54 6.89
C LEU A 305 7.98 -13.85 7.66
N LYS A 306 7.68 -13.89 8.97
CA LYS A 306 7.84 -15.08 9.80
C LYS A 306 6.74 -16.09 9.44
N PRO A 307 7.07 -17.30 8.94
CA PRO A 307 6.05 -18.25 8.48
C PRO A 307 5.00 -18.60 9.55
N TRP A 308 5.42 -18.72 10.81
CA TRP A 308 4.54 -19.04 11.94
C TRP A 308 3.58 -17.90 12.32
N ASN A 309 3.85 -16.66 11.89
CA ASN A 309 2.97 -15.51 12.12
C ASN A 309 2.01 -15.24 10.96
N ARG A 310 2.00 -16.08 9.92
CA ARG A 310 1.27 -15.79 8.67
C ARG A 310 -0.23 -15.62 8.89
N ASN A 311 -0.82 -16.44 9.76
CA ASN A 311 -2.25 -16.36 10.08
C ASN A 311 -2.57 -15.18 11.01
N ASP A 312 -1.69 -14.88 11.96
CA ASP A 312 -1.92 -13.81 12.94
C ASP A 312 -1.73 -12.43 12.32
N SER A 313 -0.86 -12.33 11.33
CA SER A 313 -0.58 -11.09 10.59
C SER A 313 -1.43 -10.93 9.31
N ASP A 314 -2.42 -11.81 9.09
CA ASP A 314 -3.32 -11.77 7.94
C ASP A 314 -4.37 -10.68 8.11
N MET A 315 -4.29 -9.63 7.28
CA MET A 315 -5.23 -8.51 7.32
C MET A 315 -6.66 -8.89 6.87
N GLY A 316 -6.87 -10.09 6.31
CA GLY A 316 -8.21 -10.61 6.06
C GLY A 316 -9.02 -10.81 7.35
N ASN A 317 -8.35 -11.11 8.47
CA ASN A 317 -8.92 -11.07 9.81
C ASN A 317 -8.39 -9.85 10.56
N PHE A 318 -9.01 -8.69 10.30
CA PHE A 318 -8.48 -7.41 10.75
C PHE A 318 -8.37 -7.27 12.27
N ALA A 319 -9.29 -7.84 13.04
CA ALA A 319 -9.23 -7.82 14.52
C ALA A 319 -7.98 -8.54 15.03
N ARG A 320 -7.75 -9.78 14.58
CA ARG A 320 -6.57 -10.58 14.94
C ARG A 320 -5.28 -9.93 14.45
N PHE A 321 -5.31 -9.35 13.26
CA PHE A 321 -4.19 -8.58 12.71
C PHE A 321 -3.80 -7.40 13.61
N LEU A 322 -4.78 -6.63 14.10
CA LEU A 322 -4.53 -5.52 15.03
C LEU A 322 -3.92 -6.01 16.35
N GLU A 323 -4.47 -7.08 16.93
CA GLU A 323 -3.95 -7.72 18.13
C GLU A 323 -2.49 -8.18 17.94
N PHE A 324 -2.18 -8.82 16.81
CA PHE A 324 -0.83 -9.25 16.45
C PHE A 324 0.18 -8.09 16.42
N TRP A 325 -0.25 -6.91 15.97
CA TRP A 325 0.56 -5.69 15.97
C TRP A 325 0.48 -4.88 17.28
N GLY A 326 -0.16 -5.44 18.32
CA GLY A 326 -0.23 -4.87 19.67
C GLY A 326 -1.30 -3.81 19.88
N TRP A 327 -2.19 -3.59 18.90
CA TRP A 327 -3.33 -2.71 19.05
C TRP A 327 -4.42 -3.38 19.88
N ARG A 328 -5.02 -2.62 20.79
CA ARG A 328 -5.98 -3.12 21.78
C ARG A 328 -7.37 -2.56 21.50
N LEU A 329 -7.79 -2.63 20.24
CA LEU A 329 -9.15 -2.30 19.81
C LEU A 329 -10.13 -3.38 20.20
#